data_AF-A0A2P5BFI5-F1
#
_entry.id   AF-A0A2P5BFI5-F1
#
_cell.length_a   1.000
_cell.length_b   1.000
_cell.length_c   1.000
_cell.angle_alpha   90.00
_cell.angle_beta   90.00
_cell.angle_gamma   90.00
#
_symmetry.space_group_name_H-M   'P 1'
#
loop_
_entity.id
_entity.type
_entity.pdbx_description
1 polymer ?
#
loop_
_entity_poly.entity_id
_entity_poly.type
_entity_poly.pdbx_seq_one_letter_code
_entity_poly.pdbx_strand_id
1 'polypeptide(L)'
;MAALPSSYASLPLELPLPYTQNRFPIPNSLPSATPFPHFYSLTRLAPLHCSNPVLRHLKTRPLAASHSETQAHLGAFSSNLLPPHQVLSRLAASALLFLGLGFAFGARACSASSAQLPSLLPSESSTVQEEQSAQDDRDERKFDNVENLEDKKLEEAFETWKSKTYALTVPLRIVALRGSVPPSWIKDFMQSQGKRLKFQLKFLGSLEGIFSDLSTPFDKGNAGSLSVVAADMVSVGDSWLNYAIVRALIQPVEGVEDQDWFKGLSSQWKVYLRRNYEGRIDPDGKIWAAPYRWGCMVIAYKKSKFRKHNLAPVEDWADLWRPELGGRIAMVDSPREVVGAVLKYMGASYNINDINLQVDGGRDAVQKNLELLANQVRLFDNTHYLKAFGVGDVWVAVGWSSDVIPVAKRMSNVAVVVPKSGASLWADLWAIPAASRLETNRIGGRVRGPSPLIHQWTEFCLQAARAAPFKQEVIPGASPSALESASVEVPNELLKGKPKLDTNLIAGIPPPDILARCEFLEPLSDSMLAEYQWLISSIKKSDHGLIYKIGQHFLSFIQTLGLKLNLNKR
;
A
#
# COMPACT_ATOMS: atom_id res chain seq x y z
N MET A 1 55.48 3.26 -33.99
CA MET A 1 56.91 3.63 -34.03
C MET A 1 57.04 4.83 -33.10
N ALA A 2 57.73 4.80 -31.94
CA ALA A 2 59.08 4.28 -31.61
C ALA A 2 60.20 5.17 -32.19
N ALA A 3 61.20 5.67 -31.44
CA ALA A 3 61.51 5.50 -30.00
C ALA A 3 62.37 6.67 -29.39
N LEU A 4 62.85 6.45 -28.15
CA LEU A 4 63.77 7.19 -27.25
C LEU A 4 65.21 7.42 -27.85
N PRO A 5 66.26 8.04 -27.20
CA PRO A 5 66.52 8.15 -25.73
C PRO A 5 67.38 9.32 -25.11
N SER A 6 67.36 9.42 -23.77
CA SER A 6 68.48 9.68 -22.79
C SER A 6 67.86 10.07 -21.41
N SER A 7 68.04 9.37 -20.28
CA SER A 7 69.22 9.17 -19.37
C SER A 7 69.71 10.48 -18.69
N TYR A 8 69.93 10.57 -17.36
CA TYR A 8 70.40 9.60 -16.34
C TYR A 8 69.78 9.77 -14.92
N ALA A 9 69.72 8.66 -14.16
CA ALA A 9 69.98 8.43 -12.70
C ALA A 9 69.62 9.45 -11.57
N SER A 10 69.34 9.08 -10.31
CA SER A 10 69.00 7.80 -9.63
C SER A 10 68.64 8.02 -8.13
N LEU A 11 68.10 6.97 -7.47
CA LEU A 11 67.86 6.75 -6.01
C LEU A 11 66.57 7.34 -5.37
N PRO A 12 66.04 6.72 -4.28
CA PRO A 12 64.59 6.65 -4.06
C PRO A 12 64.07 7.13 -2.68
N LEU A 13 62.75 7.10 -2.51
CA LEU A 13 62.05 7.16 -1.21
C LEU A 13 60.85 6.21 -1.23
N GLU A 14 60.64 5.44 -0.16
CA GLU A 14 59.69 4.33 -0.09
C GLU A 14 58.33 4.69 0.54
N LEU A 15 57.35 3.81 0.32
CA LEU A 15 55.99 3.88 0.88
C LEU A 15 55.93 3.32 2.32
N PRO A 16 55.11 3.91 3.22
CA PRO A 16 54.73 3.27 4.47
C PRO A 16 53.36 2.57 4.37
N LEU A 17 53.32 1.28 4.75
CA LEU A 17 52.12 0.59 5.25
C LEU A 17 52.42 0.05 6.68
N PRO A 18 51.55 -0.71 7.36
CA PRO A 18 50.84 -0.22 8.53
C PRO A 18 51.46 -0.68 9.86
N TYR A 19 51.26 0.12 10.92
CA TYR A 19 51.72 -0.24 12.27
C TYR A 19 50.74 -1.15 13.02
N THR A 20 51.27 -1.86 14.03
CA THR A 20 50.68 -3.09 14.59
C THR A 20 50.08 -2.93 16.00
N GLN A 21 49.49 -4.03 16.46
CA GLN A 21 48.78 -4.23 17.74
C GLN A 21 49.56 -3.77 18.98
N ASN A 22 48.82 -3.44 20.06
CA ASN A 22 49.31 -3.64 21.42
C ASN A 22 48.18 -4.09 22.37
N ARG A 23 48.53 -4.68 23.53
CA ARG A 23 47.59 -5.44 24.39
C ARG A 23 47.21 -4.74 25.71
N PHE A 24 46.11 -5.24 26.29
CA PHE A 24 45.54 -5.05 27.64
C PHE A 24 46.53 -4.83 28.81
N PRO A 25 46.01 -4.30 29.93
CA PRO A 25 45.81 -5.16 31.10
C PRO A 25 44.34 -5.32 31.56
N ILE A 26 44.13 -6.29 32.46
CA ILE A 26 42.83 -6.72 33.03
C ILE A 26 42.86 -6.53 34.56
N PRO A 27 41.75 -6.16 35.22
CA PRO A 27 41.52 -6.46 36.63
C PRO A 27 40.50 -7.60 36.80
N ASN A 28 40.88 -8.68 37.49
CA ASN A 28 40.00 -9.79 37.88
C ASN A 28 39.57 -9.64 39.35
N SER A 29 38.28 -9.86 39.64
CA SER A 29 37.83 -10.60 40.85
C SER A 29 36.31 -10.84 40.85
N LEU A 30 35.90 -12.11 40.93
CA LEU A 30 34.56 -12.53 41.39
C LEU A 30 34.58 -12.72 42.93
N PRO A 31 33.41 -12.88 43.57
CA PRO A 31 33.07 -14.22 44.04
C PRO A 31 31.64 -14.73 43.72
N SER A 32 31.56 -16.06 43.70
CA SER A 32 30.43 -17.00 43.89
C SER A 32 29.55 -16.75 45.15
N ALA A 33 28.33 -17.30 45.33
CA ALA A 33 27.39 -17.99 44.43
C ALA A 33 26.04 -18.38 45.13
N THR A 34 24.99 -18.69 44.34
CA THR A 34 23.85 -19.61 44.65
C THR A 34 22.80 -19.18 45.74
N PRO A 35 21.68 -19.91 46.02
CA PRO A 35 20.48 -19.81 45.15
C PRO A 35 19.07 -19.84 45.85
N PHE A 36 18.04 -19.24 45.21
CA PHE A 36 16.59 -19.53 45.39
C PHE A 36 15.98 -19.23 46.80
N PRO A 37 14.64 -19.34 47.07
CA PRO A 37 13.53 -19.98 46.33
C PRO A 37 12.31 -19.10 45.98
N HIS A 38 11.30 -19.73 45.37
CA HIS A 38 9.97 -19.19 45.07
C HIS A 38 9.17 -18.77 46.33
N PHE A 39 8.24 -17.83 46.16
CA PHE A 39 6.95 -17.86 46.88
C PHE A 39 5.78 -17.39 45.99
N TYR A 40 4.60 -17.96 46.22
CA TYR A 40 3.34 -17.55 45.60
C TYR A 40 2.75 -16.32 46.30
N SER A 41 2.00 -15.49 45.57
CA SER A 41 0.76 -14.92 46.10
C SER A 41 -0.22 -14.59 44.98
N LEU A 42 -1.47 -15.08 45.10
CA LEU A 42 -2.61 -14.55 44.37
C LEU A 42 -3.37 -13.60 45.30
N THR A 43 -3.80 -12.45 44.78
CA THR A 43 -4.88 -11.70 45.42
C THR A 43 -5.83 -11.10 44.38
N ARG A 44 -7.02 -11.70 44.24
CA ARG A 44 -8.17 -11.01 43.63
C ARG A 44 -8.64 -9.93 44.60
N LEU A 45 -8.97 -8.75 44.09
CA LEU A 45 -9.85 -7.81 44.77
C LEU A 45 -11.10 -7.62 43.91
N ALA A 46 -12.27 -7.84 44.52
CA ALA A 46 -13.57 -7.58 43.92
C ALA A 46 -14.18 -6.32 44.56
N PRO A 47 -14.82 -5.43 43.80
CA PRO A 47 -15.57 -4.31 44.35
C PRO A 47 -16.92 -4.79 44.93
N LEU A 48 -17.34 -4.18 46.03
CA LEU A 48 -18.57 -4.49 46.76
C LEU A 48 -19.82 -3.89 46.11
N HIS A 49 -20.99 -4.46 46.43
CA HIS A 49 -22.29 -3.80 46.18
C HIS A 49 -22.43 -2.51 46.99
N CYS A 50 -23.08 -1.51 46.39
CA CYS A 50 -23.90 -0.52 47.09
C CYS A 50 -25.11 -0.14 46.24
N SER A 51 -26.17 0.32 46.88
CA SER A 51 -27.51 0.47 46.29
C SER A 51 -27.96 1.93 46.17
N ASN A 52 -28.77 2.20 45.13
CA ASN A 52 -29.90 3.15 45.04
C ASN A 52 -30.17 4.12 46.22
N PRO A 53 -30.62 5.38 45.95
CA PRO A 53 -31.86 5.55 45.16
C PRO A 53 -32.05 6.80 44.26
N VAL A 54 -32.86 6.59 43.22
CA VAL A 54 -34.00 7.40 42.72
C VAL A 54 -34.11 8.89 43.12
N LEU A 55 -34.23 9.76 42.11
CA LEU A 55 -35.18 10.89 42.13
C LEU A 55 -35.93 11.01 40.78
N ARG A 56 -37.02 11.78 40.71
CA ARG A 56 -38.02 11.76 39.61
C ARG A 56 -38.08 13.05 38.79
N HIS A 57 -38.49 12.87 37.53
CA HIS A 57 -39.26 13.76 36.64
C HIS A 57 -39.09 15.29 36.67
N LEU A 58 -38.97 15.87 35.48
CA LEU A 58 -40.01 16.78 34.95
C LEU A 58 -40.07 16.71 33.40
N LYS A 59 -41.05 17.38 32.77
CA LYS A 59 -41.51 17.10 31.39
C LYS A 59 -42.14 18.36 30.75
N THR A 60 -42.21 18.40 29.41
CA THR A 60 -42.87 19.45 28.57
C THR A 60 -42.10 20.79 28.50
N ARG A 61 -42.22 21.64 27.46
CA ARG A 61 -42.79 21.55 26.09
C ARG A 61 -42.09 22.64 25.21
N PRO A 62 -42.02 22.52 23.87
CA PRO A 62 -41.50 23.59 23.01
C PRO A 62 -42.57 24.63 22.64
N LEU A 63 -42.11 25.81 22.21
CA LEU A 63 -42.89 26.87 21.53
C LEU A 63 -42.04 27.47 20.39
N ALA A 64 -42.66 28.16 19.44
CA ALA A 64 -42.06 28.52 18.15
C ALA A 64 -42.59 29.85 17.58
N ALA A 65 -42.02 30.22 16.42
CA ALA A 65 -42.55 31.13 15.38
C ALA A 65 -42.25 32.64 15.47
N SER A 66 -42.54 33.30 14.33
CA SER A 66 -42.21 34.68 13.90
C SER A 66 -40.71 34.99 13.72
N HIS A 67 -40.19 35.31 12.53
CA HIS A 67 -40.58 36.16 11.38
C HIS A 67 -40.12 37.62 11.47
N SER A 68 -39.18 37.98 10.59
CA SER A 68 -39.26 39.22 9.81
C SER A 68 -38.57 39.00 8.46
N GLU A 69 -39.26 39.32 7.36
CA GLU A 69 -38.68 39.39 6.02
C GLU A 69 -38.34 40.84 5.68
N THR A 70 -37.38 41.07 4.78
CA THR A 70 -37.53 42.18 3.81
C THR A 70 -36.79 41.86 2.51
N GLN A 71 -37.49 42.00 1.39
CA GLN A 71 -36.95 42.06 0.02
C GLN A 71 -36.63 43.55 -0.29
N ALA A 72 -36.18 44.04 -1.45
CA ALA A 72 -35.76 43.52 -2.76
C ALA A 72 -34.57 44.43 -3.23
N HIS A 73 -33.93 44.38 -4.41
CA HIS A 73 -34.36 44.20 -5.80
C HIS A 73 -33.20 43.55 -6.61
N LEU A 74 -33.42 42.62 -7.55
CA LEU A 74 -34.12 42.68 -8.85
C LEU A 74 -33.21 43.23 -9.97
N GLY A 75 -32.81 42.34 -10.89
CA GLY A 75 -31.98 42.63 -12.07
C GLY A 75 -31.94 41.41 -12.99
N ALA A 76 -32.99 41.20 -13.77
CA ALA A 76 -33.18 40.00 -14.58
C ALA A 76 -32.87 40.25 -16.07
N PHE A 77 -32.42 39.20 -16.77
CA PHE A 77 -32.77 39.01 -18.18
C PHE A 77 -33.06 37.53 -18.44
N SER A 78 -34.10 37.27 -19.24
CA SER A 78 -34.65 35.93 -19.48
C SER A 78 -34.39 35.43 -20.90
N SER A 79 -34.63 34.12 -21.08
CA SER A 79 -35.08 33.36 -22.27
C SER A 79 -34.06 32.33 -22.79
N ASN A 80 -34.43 31.12 -23.24
CA ASN A 80 -35.72 30.38 -23.24
C ASN A 80 -35.41 28.85 -23.42
N LEU A 81 -36.32 27.86 -23.31
CA LEU A 81 -37.78 27.80 -23.09
C LEU A 81 -38.11 26.59 -22.16
N LEU A 82 -39.11 25.74 -22.47
CA LEU A 82 -39.49 24.53 -21.71
C LEU A 82 -39.74 23.29 -22.62
N PRO A 83 -39.68 22.04 -22.08
CA PRO A 83 -40.09 20.77 -22.73
C PRO A 83 -41.60 20.47 -22.42
N PRO A 84 -42.18 19.23 -22.55
CA PRO A 84 -41.92 18.04 -21.69
C PRO A 84 -42.19 16.62 -22.32
N HIS A 85 -42.17 15.58 -21.47
CA HIS A 85 -42.84 14.24 -21.57
C HIS A 85 -42.19 12.99 -22.20
N GLN A 86 -42.81 11.84 -21.88
CA GLN A 86 -42.33 10.44 -21.89
C GLN A 86 -43.09 9.60 -22.93
N VAL A 87 -42.57 8.43 -23.36
CA VAL A 87 -43.37 7.21 -23.68
C VAL A 87 -42.50 5.93 -23.81
N LEU A 88 -43.15 4.77 -23.92
CA LEU A 88 -42.62 3.42 -23.67
C LEU A 88 -42.25 2.60 -24.94
N SER A 89 -41.21 1.75 -24.81
CA SER A 89 -41.12 0.35 -25.32
C SER A 89 -40.91 0.04 -26.83
N ARG A 90 -40.57 -1.25 -27.08
CA ARG A 90 -40.47 -1.99 -28.37
C ARG A 90 -39.21 -1.71 -29.21
N LEU A 91 -38.66 -2.67 -29.98
CA LEU A 91 -38.82 -4.14 -30.04
C LEU A 91 -37.53 -4.79 -30.59
N ALA A 92 -37.47 -6.12 -30.68
CA ALA A 92 -36.30 -6.88 -31.14
C ALA A 92 -36.53 -7.59 -32.50
N ALA A 93 -35.45 -8.23 -33.01
CA ALA A 93 -35.38 -9.40 -33.92
C ALA A 93 -34.98 -9.18 -35.41
N SER A 94 -34.73 -10.32 -36.07
CA SER A 94 -34.29 -10.56 -37.47
C SER A 94 -32.79 -10.43 -37.81
N ALA A 95 -32.38 -11.23 -38.80
CA ALA A 95 -31.31 -12.21 -38.65
C ALA A 95 -30.88 -12.92 -39.97
N LEU A 96 -29.83 -13.74 -39.89
CA LEU A 96 -29.47 -14.91 -40.74
C LEU A 96 -28.84 -14.72 -42.15
N LEU A 97 -28.28 -15.85 -42.64
CA LEU A 97 -27.65 -16.16 -43.95
C LEU A 97 -26.21 -15.62 -44.16
N PHE A 98 -25.23 -16.34 -44.74
CA PHE A 98 -25.10 -17.72 -45.28
C PHE A 98 -23.96 -18.48 -44.52
N LEU A 99 -23.87 -19.81 -44.38
CA LEU A 99 -23.59 -20.88 -45.37
C LEU A 99 -22.35 -20.62 -46.26
N GLY A 100 -21.41 -21.55 -46.50
CA GLY A 100 -21.17 -22.90 -45.95
C GLY A 100 -20.43 -23.80 -46.96
N LEU A 101 -19.40 -24.58 -46.53
CA LEU A 101 -18.72 -25.64 -47.31
C LEU A 101 -17.92 -26.57 -46.34
N GLY A 102 -17.57 -27.80 -46.75
CA GLY A 102 -17.09 -28.87 -45.83
C GLY A 102 -16.06 -29.86 -46.39
N PHE A 103 -16.28 -31.17 -46.14
CA PHE A 103 -15.35 -32.34 -46.26
C PHE A 103 -14.35 -32.52 -45.09
N ALA A 104 -13.95 -33.73 -44.65
CA ALA A 104 -14.54 -35.08 -44.73
C ALA A 104 -13.76 -36.09 -43.83
N PHE A 105 -14.29 -37.32 -43.66
CA PHE A 105 -13.71 -38.49 -42.94
C PHE A 105 -13.52 -38.34 -41.42
N GLY A 106 -13.54 -39.41 -40.60
CA GLY A 106 -13.85 -40.82 -40.88
C GLY A 106 -13.76 -41.65 -39.58
N ALA A 107 -14.49 -42.76 -39.45
CA ALA A 107 -14.65 -43.48 -38.17
C ALA A 107 -14.04 -44.90 -38.16
N ARG A 108 -13.34 -45.25 -37.06
CA ARG A 108 -13.18 -46.64 -36.59
C ARG A 108 -12.80 -46.69 -35.11
N ALA A 109 -13.10 -47.81 -34.45
CA ALA A 109 -12.85 -48.04 -33.02
C ALA A 109 -11.72 -49.04 -32.77
N CYS A 110 -11.20 -49.06 -31.54
CA CYS A 110 -10.49 -50.19 -30.94
C CYS A 110 -10.80 -50.25 -29.43
N SER A 111 -10.61 -51.42 -28.82
CA SER A 111 -11.10 -51.78 -27.48
C SER A 111 -10.00 -52.24 -26.53
N ALA A 112 -10.30 -52.26 -25.23
CA ALA A 112 -9.57 -53.04 -24.22
C ALA A 112 -10.56 -53.47 -23.13
N SER A 113 -10.47 -54.73 -22.67
CA SER A 113 -11.42 -55.34 -21.72
C SER A 113 -10.71 -56.16 -20.64
N SER A 114 -11.17 -56.08 -19.39
CA SER A 114 -11.03 -57.08 -18.30
C SER A 114 -11.49 -56.44 -16.97
N ALA A 115 -12.05 -57.14 -15.99
CA ALA A 115 -12.76 -58.43 -15.97
C ALA A 115 -13.77 -58.42 -14.78
N GLN A 116 -14.66 -59.40 -14.66
CA GLN A 116 -15.71 -59.47 -13.63
C GLN A 116 -15.68 -60.77 -12.81
N LEU A 117 -16.61 -60.85 -11.83
CA LEU A 117 -17.08 -61.98 -11.00
C LEU A 117 -16.38 -62.19 -9.63
N PRO A 118 -17.09 -62.73 -8.62
CA PRO A 118 -18.51 -62.47 -8.29
C PRO A 118 -18.80 -62.33 -6.78
N SER A 119 -20.03 -61.93 -6.43
CA SER A 119 -20.57 -62.02 -5.06
C SER A 119 -21.22 -63.40 -4.79
N LEU A 120 -21.15 -63.88 -3.54
CA LEU A 120 -21.79 -65.10 -3.07
C LEU A 120 -22.78 -64.82 -1.92
N LEU A 121 -23.88 -65.58 -1.90
CA LEU A 121 -24.87 -65.64 -0.82
C LEU A 121 -24.53 -66.79 0.16
N PRO A 122 -24.96 -66.68 1.42
CA PRO A 122 -25.40 -67.83 2.22
C PRO A 122 -26.92 -68.05 2.15
N SER A 123 -27.36 -69.27 2.49
CA SER A 123 -28.73 -69.75 2.34
C SER A 123 -29.54 -69.80 3.66
N GLU A 124 -30.83 -70.07 3.54
CA GLU A 124 -31.79 -70.26 4.65
C GLU A 124 -31.49 -71.51 5.51
N SER A 125 -32.01 -71.52 6.76
CA SER A 125 -32.22 -72.78 7.50
C SER A 125 -33.39 -72.72 8.50
N SER A 126 -34.39 -73.58 8.25
CA SER A 126 -35.31 -74.25 9.20
C SER A 126 -36.13 -73.43 10.23
N THR A 127 -37.45 -73.58 10.11
CA THR A 127 -38.49 -73.32 11.12
C THR A 127 -38.35 -74.10 12.43
N VAL A 128 -38.75 -73.49 13.54
CA VAL A 128 -39.55 -74.14 14.62
C VAL A 128 -40.64 -73.15 15.06
N GLN A 129 -41.86 -73.64 15.30
CA GLN A 129 -42.89 -72.91 16.04
C GLN A 129 -42.93 -73.43 17.48
N GLU A 130 -43.13 -72.55 18.45
CA GLU A 130 -43.74 -72.92 19.73
C GLU A 130 -44.60 -71.75 20.22
N GLU A 131 -45.63 -72.04 21.03
CA GLU A 131 -46.78 -71.17 21.24
C GLU A 131 -47.14 -71.08 22.73
N GLN A 132 -47.87 -70.02 23.11
CA GLN A 132 -48.44 -69.78 24.46
C GLN A 132 -47.36 -69.39 25.49
N SER A 133 -47.59 -68.40 26.36
CA SER A 133 -48.83 -68.08 27.07
C SER A 133 -48.96 -66.57 27.36
N ALA A 134 -50.12 -66.15 27.89
CA ALA A 134 -50.37 -64.77 28.32
C ALA A 134 -50.36 -64.65 29.84
N GLN A 135 -49.93 -63.50 30.37
CA GLN A 135 -50.77 -62.62 31.20
C GLN A 135 -50.08 -61.24 31.36
N ASP A 136 -50.73 -60.34 32.08
CA ASP A 136 -50.43 -58.92 32.32
C ASP A 136 -48.96 -58.52 32.52
N ASP A 137 -48.56 -57.42 31.87
CA ASP A 137 -47.98 -56.29 32.60
C ASP A 137 -48.16 -54.98 31.80
N ARG A 138 -49.10 -54.14 32.26
CA ARG A 138 -49.44 -52.82 31.72
C ARG A 138 -49.48 -51.77 32.84
N ASP A 139 -48.35 -51.12 33.10
CA ASP A 139 -48.29 -49.65 33.02
C ASP A 139 -46.86 -49.04 33.08
N GLU A 140 -45.84 -49.76 33.56
CA GLU A 140 -44.47 -49.19 33.67
C GLU A 140 -43.82 -48.82 32.32
N ARG A 141 -44.18 -49.53 31.23
CA ARG A 141 -43.58 -49.44 29.88
C ARG A 141 -43.81 -48.11 29.12
N LYS A 142 -44.16 -47.04 29.83
CA LYS A 142 -44.55 -45.72 29.32
C LYS A 142 -43.55 -44.61 29.67
N PHE A 143 -42.66 -44.79 30.65
CA PHE A 143 -41.61 -43.82 30.98
C PHE A 143 -40.33 -44.09 30.18
N ASP A 144 -39.80 -45.31 30.21
CA ASP A 144 -38.61 -45.75 29.44
C ASP A 144 -38.72 -45.40 27.95
N ASN A 145 -39.94 -45.48 27.40
CA ASN A 145 -40.24 -45.29 25.99
C ASN A 145 -40.35 -43.80 25.58
N VAL A 146 -40.28 -42.88 26.55
CA VAL A 146 -40.16 -41.44 26.33
C VAL A 146 -38.69 -41.00 26.42
N GLU A 147 -37.97 -41.41 27.47
CA GLU A 147 -36.54 -41.09 27.62
C GLU A 147 -35.73 -41.63 26.42
N ASN A 148 -35.92 -42.90 26.06
CA ASN A 148 -35.26 -43.53 24.91
C ASN A 148 -35.66 -42.87 23.56
N LEU A 149 -36.79 -42.15 23.49
CA LEU A 149 -37.20 -41.37 22.32
C LEU A 149 -36.63 -39.94 22.32
N GLU A 150 -36.34 -39.35 23.48
CA GLU A 150 -35.64 -38.07 23.61
C GLU A 150 -34.13 -38.25 23.41
N ASP A 151 -33.52 -39.29 24.00
CA ASP A 151 -32.14 -39.70 23.75
C ASP A 151 -31.89 -39.97 22.27
N LYS A 152 -32.79 -40.70 21.60
CA LYS A 152 -32.68 -40.97 20.17
C LYS A 152 -32.80 -39.70 19.32
N LYS A 153 -33.67 -38.75 19.70
CA LYS A 153 -33.73 -37.42 19.06
C LYS A 153 -32.48 -36.59 19.33
N LEU A 154 -31.88 -36.71 20.52
CA LEU A 154 -30.62 -36.07 20.87
C LEU A 154 -29.47 -36.63 20.04
N GLU A 155 -29.39 -37.94 19.86
CA GLU A 155 -28.39 -38.60 19.01
C GLU A 155 -28.60 -38.25 17.52
N GLU A 156 -29.84 -38.28 17.02
CA GLU A 156 -30.17 -37.81 15.66
C GLU A 156 -29.84 -36.33 15.46
N ALA A 157 -30.07 -35.47 16.47
CA ALA A 157 -29.69 -34.06 16.45
C ALA A 157 -28.17 -33.84 16.57
N PHE A 158 -27.47 -34.69 17.33
CA PHE A 158 -26.02 -34.68 17.51
C PHE A 158 -25.31 -35.11 16.24
N GLU A 159 -25.71 -36.21 15.59
CA GLU A 159 -25.20 -36.59 14.27
C GLU A 159 -25.62 -35.59 13.18
N THR A 160 -26.79 -34.96 13.27
CA THR A 160 -27.16 -33.81 12.42
C THR A 160 -26.30 -32.56 12.67
N TRP A 161 -25.75 -32.39 13.87
CA TRP A 161 -24.83 -31.29 14.20
C TRP A 161 -23.38 -31.62 13.79
N LYS A 162 -22.96 -32.87 13.95
CA LYS A 162 -21.64 -33.41 13.59
C LYS A 162 -21.47 -33.56 12.08
N SER A 163 -22.52 -33.92 11.35
CA SER A 163 -22.57 -33.95 9.89
C SER A 163 -22.70 -32.57 9.24
N LYS A 164 -23.06 -31.50 10.00
CA LYS A 164 -22.85 -30.12 9.57
C LYS A 164 -21.36 -29.82 9.52
N THR A 165 -20.75 -30.23 8.41
CA THR A 165 -19.40 -29.85 8.04
C THR A 165 -19.35 -28.33 7.88
N TYR A 166 -19.00 -27.62 8.95
CA TYR A 166 -18.77 -26.20 8.93
C TYR A 166 -17.55 -25.92 8.04
N ALA A 167 -17.82 -25.74 6.75
CA ALA A 167 -16.84 -25.30 5.77
C ALA A 167 -16.45 -23.86 6.12
N LEU A 168 -15.46 -23.72 7.02
CA LEU A 168 -14.90 -22.46 7.47
C LEU A 168 -14.33 -21.70 6.27
N THR A 169 -15.17 -20.86 5.66
CA THR A 169 -14.75 -19.95 4.61
C THR A 169 -13.94 -18.83 5.25
N VAL A 170 -12.68 -18.71 4.87
CA VAL A 170 -11.80 -17.68 5.41
C VAL A 170 -11.91 -16.45 4.51
N PRO A 171 -12.46 -15.32 4.99
CA PRO A 171 -12.50 -14.09 4.22
C PRO A 171 -11.10 -13.48 4.12
N LEU A 172 -10.83 -12.79 3.02
CA LEU A 172 -9.71 -11.84 2.93
C LEU A 172 -10.16 -10.67 2.08
N ARG A 173 -10.21 -9.47 2.67
CA ARG A 173 -10.68 -8.25 2.00
C ARG A 173 -9.56 -7.23 1.87
N ILE A 174 -9.22 -6.81 0.65
CA ILE A 174 -8.10 -5.90 0.39
C ILE A 174 -8.60 -4.66 -0.36
N VAL A 175 -8.09 -3.48 0.01
CA VAL A 175 -8.30 -2.23 -0.73
C VAL A 175 -6.98 -1.79 -1.35
N ALA A 176 -6.87 -1.90 -2.66
CA ALA A 176 -5.65 -1.63 -3.40
C ALA A 176 -5.72 -0.33 -4.22
N LEU A 177 -4.56 0.24 -4.52
CA LEU A 177 -4.43 1.28 -5.54
C LEU A 177 -4.75 0.70 -6.93
N ARG A 178 -5.53 1.43 -7.73
CA ARG A 178 -5.90 1.03 -9.10
C ARG A 178 -4.64 0.83 -9.95
N GLY A 179 -4.52 -0.35 -10.57
CA GLY A 179 -3.37 -0.69 -11.42
C GLY A 179 -2.09 -1.07 -10.65
N SER A 180 -2.15 -1.26 -9.33
CA SER A 180 -1.00 -1.74 -8.54
C SER A 180 -0.97 -3.27 -8.37
N VAL A 181 -2.09 -3.97 -8.60
CA VAL A 181 -2.19 -5.44 -8.57
C VAL A 181 -2.69 -5.95 -9.93
N PRO A 182 -1.94 -6.82 -10.63
CA PRO A 182 -2.38 -7.44 -11.89
C PRO A 182 -3.63 -8.31 -11.73
N PRO A 183 -4.59 -8.29 -12.68
CA PRO A 183 -5.78 -9.15 -12.62
C PRO A 183 -5.49 -10.66 -12.58
N SER A 184 -4.36 -11.10 -13.16
CA SER A 184 -3.92 -12.50 -13.08
C SER A 184 -3.62 -12.95 -11.65
N TRP A 185 -3.00 -12.09 -10.84
CA TRP A 185 -2.66 -12.41 -9.44
C TRP A 185 -3.89 -12.74 -8.60
N ILE A 186 -5.02 -12.07 -8.87
CA ILE A 186 -6.31 -12.33 -8.22
C ILE A 186 -6.73 -13.79 -8.46
N LYS A 187 -6.69 -14.23 -9.72
CA LYS A 187 -7.06 -15.59 -10.13
C LYS A 187 -6.09 -16.62 -9.56
N ASP A 188 -4.78 -16.39 -9.71
CA ASP A 188 -3.73 -17.30 -9.27
C ASP A 188 -3.76 -17.50 -7.74
N PHE A 189 -4.02 -16.44 -6.97
CA PHE A 189 -4.19 -16.53 -5.50
C PHE A 189 -5.48 -17.28 -5.12
N MET A 190 -6.59 -17.00 -5.81
CA MET A 190 -7.84 -17.75 -5.60
C MET A 190 -7.70 -19.23 -5.96
N GLN A 191 -6.84 -19.58 -6.92
CA GLN A 191 -6.52 -20.97 -7.24
C GLN A 191 -5.60 -21.62 -6.21
N SER A 192 -4.59 -20.91 -5.68
CA SER A 192 -3.66 -21.48 -4.69
C SER A 192 -4.28 -21.71 -3.31
N GLN A 193 -5.22 -20.87 -2.87
CA GLN A 193 -5.92 -21.05 -1.58
C GLN A 193 -7.18 -21.94 -1.67
N GLY A 194 -7.62 -22.28 -2.88
CA GLY A 194 -8.73 -23.18 -3.12
C GLY A 194 -10.10 -22.71 -2.63
N LYS A 195 -11.08 -23.63 -2.63
CA LYS A 195 -12.53 -23.34 -2.50
C LYS A 195 -12.98 -22.72 -1.16
N ARG A 196 -12.10 -22.62 -0.15
CA ARG A 196 -12.44 -22.05 1.18
C ARG A 196 -12.12 -20.54 1.29
N LEU A 197 -11.33 -19.97 0.39
CA LEU A 197 -11.04 -18.53 0.38
C LEU A 197 -12.25 -17.73 -0.12
N LYS A 198 -12.69 -16.74 0.65
CA LYS A 198 -13.64 -15.70 0.22
C LYS A 198 -12.90 -14.38 0.00
N PHE A 199 -12.22 -14.27 -1.14
CA PHE A 199 -11.42 -13.10 -1.50
C PHE A 199 -12.28 -11.93 -1.98
N GLN A 200 -11.91 -10.70 -1.61
CA GLN A 200 -12.52 -9.46 -2.09
C GLN A 200 -11.46 -8.38 -2.28
N LEU A 201 -11.17 -8.01 -3.53
CA LEU A 201 -10.23 -6.93 -3.87
C LEU A 201 -10.99 -5.70 -4.40
N LYS A 202 -10.96 -4.57 -3.69
CA LYS A 202 -11.51 -3.27 -4.11
C LYS A 202 -10.38 -2.37 -4.62
N PHE A 203 -10.54 -1.74 -5.77
CA PHE A 203 -9.58 -0.76 -6.29
C PHE A 203 -10.07 0.68 -6.10
N LEU A 204 -9.24 1.54 -5.49
CA LEU A 204 -9.47 2.98 -5.36
C LEU A 204 -8.49 3.80 -6.23
N GLY A 205 -8.86 5.05 -6.53
CA GLY A 205 -8.22 5.86 -7.58
C GLY A 205 -6.85 6.43 -7.24
N SER A 206 -6.59 6.79 -5.98
CA SER A 206 -5.35 7.38 -5.50
C SER A 206 -5.05 6.94 -4.06
N LEU A 207 -3.78 7.01 -3.65
CA LEU A 207 -3.34 6.71 -2.28
C LEU A 207 -3.94 7.69 -1.27
N GLU A 208 -3.99 8.97 -1.61
CA GLU A 208 -4.68 10.02 -0.84
C GLU A 208 -6.15 9.66 -0.59
N GLY A 209 -6.85 9.16 -1.62
CA GLY A 209 -8.24 8.70 -1.49
C GLY A 209 -8.38 7.49 -0.55
N ILE A 210 -7.43 6.53 -0.60
CA ILE A 210 -7.41 5.39 0.33
C ILE A 210 -7.15 5.86 1.78
N PHE A 211 -6.20 6.78 1.97
CA PHE A 211 -5.88 7.35 3.28
C PHE A 211 -7.04 8.18 3.88
N SER A 212 -7.77 8.90 3.04
CA SER A 212 -8.97 9.67 3.44
C SER A 212 -10.15 8.77 3.80
N ASP A 213 -10.44 7.74 2.98
CA ASP A 213 -11.45 6.70 3.28
C ASP A 213 -11.07 5.88 4.53
N LEU A 214 -9.77 5.69 4.80
CA LEU A 214 -9.26 5.02 6.00
C LEU A 214 -9.38 5.92 7.25
N SER A 215 -9.14 7.22 7.12
CA SER A 215 -9.21 8.21 8.22
C SER A 215 -10.65 8.46 8.68
N THR A 216 -11.55 8.70 7.73
CA THR A 216 -12.91 9.20 7.95
C THR A 216 -13.71 8.44 9.03
N PRO A 217 -13.63 7.10 9.17
CA PRO A 217 -14.36 6.37 10.21
C PRO A 217 -13.83 6.62 11.64
N PHE A 218 -12.54 6.89 11.82
CA PHE A 218 -11.96 7.24 13.12
C PHE A 218 -12.36 8.66 13.53
N ASP A 219 -12.38 9.59 12.58
CA ASP A 219 -12.82 10.97 12.83
C ASP A 219 -14.34 11.08 13.09
N LYS A 220 -15.13 10.07 12.67
CA LYS A 220 -16.59 9.98 12.87
C LYS A 220 -17.05 8.95 13.92
N GLY A 221 -16.12 8.20 14.52
CA GLY A 221 -16.43 7.16 15.51
C GLY A 221 -17.29 5.98 15.02
N ASN A 222 -17.45 5.78 13.70
CA ASN A 222 -18.36 4.76 13.16
C ASN A 222 -17.89 4.22 11.79
N ALA A 223 -17.86 2.89 11.67
CA ALA A 223 -17.56 2.18 10.44
C ALA A 223 -18.61 1.11 10.12
N GLY A 224 -19.00 1.04 8.84
CA GLY A 224 -19.72 -0.10 8.26
C GLY A 224 -18.78 -1.07 7.54
N SER A 225 -19.23 -2.31 7.31
CA SER A 225 -18.48 -3.41 6.69
C SER A 225 -17.90 -3.11 5.29
N LEU A 226 -18.43 -2.12 4.56
CA LEU A 226 -17.92 -1.71 3.24
C LEU A 226 -16.89 -0.56 3.27
N SER A 227 -16.60 0.01 4.43
CA SER A 227 -15.56 1.04 4.63
C SER A 227 -14.14 0.52 4.32
N VAL A 228 -13.15 1.41 4.24
CA VAL A 228 -11.74 1.00 4.04
C VAL A 228 -11.10 0.46 5.32
N VAL A 229 -11.45 1.00 6.50
CA VAL A 229 -11.01 0.42 7.79
C VAL A 229 -11.54 -1.00 8.03
N ALA A 230 -12.66 -1.37 7.40
CA ALA A 230 -13.20 -2.73 7.40
C ALA A 230 -12.46 -3.72 6.46
N ALA A 231 -11.32 -3.33 5.89
CA ALA A 231 -10.48 -4.22 5.08
C ALA A 231 -9.43 -4.92 5.94
N ASP A 232 -8.93 -6.06 5.46
CA ASP A 232 -7.82 -6.76 6.08
C ASP A 232 -6.48 -6.10 5.84
N MET A 233 -6.26 -5.65 4.60
CA MET A 233 -5.06 -4.96 4.16
C MET A 233 -5.45 -3.79 3.24
N VAL A 234 -4.69 -2.70 3.30
CA VAL A 234 -4.90 -1.50 2.49
C VAL A 234 -3.58 -1.02 1.88
N SER A 235 -3.60 -0.53 0.64
CA SER A 235 -2.45 0.15 0.04
C SER A 235 -2.22 1.49 0.73
N VAL A 236 -1.02 1.70 1.26
CA VAL A 236 -0.55 2.97 1.83
C VAL A 236 0.78 3.31 1.17
N GLY A 237 0.91 4.53 0.64
CA GLY A 237 2.21 5.03 0.19
C GLY A 237 3.10 5.33 1.41
N ASP A 238 4.39 5.08 1.31
CA ASP A 238 5.39 5.39 2.33
C ASP A 238 5.30 6.82 2.92
N SER A 239 5.10 7.82 2.07
CA SER A 239 4.82 9.22 2.42
C SER A 239 3.61 9.41 3.36
N TRP A 240 2.67 8.47 3.36
CA TRP A 240 1.52 8.43 4.26
C TRP A 240 1.70 7.50 5.47
N LEU A 241 2.70 6.60 5.46
CA LEU A 241 2.93 5.61 6.52
C LEU A 241 3.11 6.26 7.90
N ASN A 242 4.00 7.26 8.00
CA ASN A 242 4.26 7.99 9.23
C ASN A 242 2.96 8.58 9.82
N TYR A 243 2.14 9.23 8.99
CA TYR A 243 0.86 9.82 9.42
C TYR A 243 -0.19 8.75 9.79
N ALA A 244 -0.18 7.59 9.13
CA ALA A 244 -1.06 6.47 9.46
C ALA A 244 -0.73 5.85 10.83
N ILE A 245 0.56 5.77 11.17
CA ILE A 245 1.07 5.33 12.47
C ILE A 245 0.69 6.34 13.56
N VAL A 246 1.10 7.62 13.41
CA VAL A 246 0.89 8.69 14.41
C VAL A 246 -0.59 8.97 14.67
N ARG A 247 -1.47 8.88 13.66
CA ARG A 247 -2.93 8.98 13.85
C ARG A 247 -3.60 7.67 14.26
N ALA A 248 -2.83 6.64 14.58
CA ALA A 248 -3.32 5.34 15.06
C ALA A 248 -4.32 4.63 14.10
N LEU A 249 -4.27 4.96 12.80
CA LEU A 249 -5.19 4.46 11.76
C LEU A 249 -4.86 3.02 11.34
N ILE A 250 -3.59 2.63 11.47
CA ILE A 250 -3.09 1.29 11.23
C ILE A 250 -2.53 0.67 12.51
N GLN A 251 -2.29 -0.63 12.47
CA GLN A 251 -1.69 -1.43 13.54
C GLN A 251 -0.47 -2.17 13.00
N PRO A 252 0.50 -2.54 13.87
CA PRO A 252 1.64 -3.35 13.46
C PRO A 252 1.23 -4.73 12.93
N VAL A 253 2.15 -5.33 12.16
CA VAL A 253 2.07 -6.70 11.66
C VAL A 253 2.66 -7.62 12.73
N GLU A 254 1.79 -8.28 13.49
CA GLU A 254 2.20 -9.24 14.52
C GLU A 254 2.84 -10.51 13.91
N GLY A 255 3.73 -11.16 14.68
CA GLY A 255 4.38 -12.41 14.27
C GLY A 255 5.28 -12.32 13.02
N VAL A 256 5.67 -11.10 12.63
CA VAL A 256 6.34 -10.78 11.35
C VAL A 256 7.74 -11.35 11.20
N GLU A 257 8.55 -11.37 12.26
CA GLU A 257 9.96 -11.81 12.21
C GLU A 257 10.08 -13.31 11.82
N ASP A 258 9.06 -14.10 12.17
CA ASP A 258 8.96 -15.53 11.86
C ASP A 258 8.44 -15.81 10.43
N GLN A 259 8.01 -14.80 9.67
CA GLN A 259 7.44 -14.99 8.33
C GLN A 259 8.52 -15.04 7.25
N ASP A 260 8.44 -16.01 6.34
CA ASP A 260 9.46 -16.20 5.31
C ASP A 260 9.54 -15.04 4.32
N TRP A 261 8.40 -14.44 3.93
CA TRP A 261 8.38 -13.20 3.15
C TRP A 261 9.17 -12.06 3.78
N PHE A 262 9.18 -11.93 5.11
CA PHE A 262 9.93 -10.88 5.81
C PHE A 262 11.41 -11.26 5.94
N LYS A 263 11.73 -12.52 6.25
CA LYS A 263 13.10 -13.05 6.23
C LYS A 263 13.75 -12.86 4.85
N GLY A 264 12.98 -13.00 3.77
CA GLY A 264 13.42 -12.80 2.38
C GLY A 264 13.53 -11.34 1.90
N LEU A 265 13.17 -10.34 2.72
CA LEU A 265 13.39 -8.92 2.38
C LEU A 265 14.86 -8.49 2.56
N SER A 266 15.27 -7.46 1.81
CA SER A 266 16.58 -6.83 1.95
C SER A 266 16.81 -6.25 3.35
N SER A 267 18.07 -6.03 3.70
CA SER A 267 18.44 -5.28 4.91
C SER A 267 17.82 -3.87 4.90
N GLN A 268 17.86 -3.20 3.74
CA GLN A 268 17.27 -1.87 3.53
C GLN A 268 15.75 -1.87 3.75
N TRP A 269 15.00 -2.87 3.27
CA TRP A 269 13.57 -3.00 3.56
C TRP A 269 13.31 -3.26 5.05
N LYS A 270 14.08 -4.15 5.70
CA LYS A 270 13.91 -4.46 7.12
C LYS A 270 14.09 -3.23 8.02
N VAL A 271 15.06 -2.36 7.71
CA VAL A 271 15.21 -1.05 8.37
C VAL A 271 14.09 -0.09 7.96
N TYR A 272 13.77 0.01 6.66
CA TYR A 272 12.77 0.96 6.17
C TYR A 272 11.32 0.64 6.56
N LEU A 273 11.02 -0.55 7.06
CA LEU A 273 9.67 -0.92 7.52
C LEU A 273 9.51 -0.92 9.05
N ARG A 274 10.62 -0.88 9.79
CA ARG A 274 10.62 -0.87 11.27
C ARG A 274 10.41 0.54 11.81
N ARG A 275 9.37 0.74 12.63
CA ARG A 275 8.98 2.04 13.20
C ARG A 275 8.46 1.92 14.63
N ASN A 276 8.67 2.97 15.42
CA ASN A 276 7.97 3.17 16.70
C ASN A 276 6.56 3.78 16.50
N TYR A 277 5.86 4.09 17.59
CA TYR A 277 4.48 4.61 17.57
C TYR A 277 4.41 6.08 17.14
N GLU A 278 5.55 6.76 17.15
CA GLU A 278 5.79 8.13 16.67
C GLU A 278 6.07 8.14 15.15
N GLY A 279 6.04 6.97 14.50
CA GLY A 279 6.27 6.81 13.06
C GLY A 279 7.73 6.98 12.62
N ARG A 280 8.68 7.07 13.57
CA ARG A 280 10.13 7.25 13.33
C ARG A 280 10.82 5.92 13.06
N ILE A 281 11.95 5.94 12.35
CA ILE A 281 12.78 4.74 12.17
C ILE A 281 13.39 4.38 13.53
N ASP A 282 13.25 3.12 13.93
CA ASP A 282 13.58 2.67 15.28
C ASP A 282 14.05 1.21 15.25
N PRO A 283 15.27 0.88 15.74
CA PRO A 283 15.78 -0.49 15.79
C PRO A 283 14.94 -1.45 16.64
N ASP A 284 14.31 -0.97 17.72
CA ASP A 284 13.45 -1.75 18.62
C ASP A 284 11.96 -1.67 18.22
N GLY A 285 11.67 -0.91 17.15
CA GLY A 285 10.34 -0.71 16.59
C GLY A 285 9.67 -1.96 16.02
N LYS A 286 8.38 -1.82 15.70
CA LYS A 286 7.56 -2.86 15.06
C LYS A 286 7.54 -2.69 13.54
N ILE A 287 7.17 -3.74 12.81
CA ILE A 287 6.91 -3.66 11.36
C ILE A 287 5.45 -3.27 11.17
N TRP A 288 5.18 -2.20 10.40
CA TRP A 288 3.83 -1.64 10.26
C TRP A 288 3.15 -1.93 8.93
N ALA A 289 3.93 -2.37 7.93
CA ALA A 289 3.44 -2.70 6.60
C ALA A 289 4.40 -3.64 5.88
N ALA A 290 3.95 -4.26 4.79
CA ALA A 290 4.78 -5.07 3.91
C ALA A 290 4.88 -4.42 2.51
N PRO A 291 6.07 -4.27 1.91
CA PRO A 291 6.22 -3.66 0.60
C PRO A 291 5.69 -4.61 -0.48
N TYR A 292 5.07 -4.07 -1.52
CA TYR A 292 4.66 -4.86 -2.68
C TYR A 292 5.03 -4.22 -4.02
N ARG A 293 5.35 -2.92 -4.02
CA ARG A 293 5.93 -2.20 -5.17
C ARG A 293 6.79 -1.03 -4.70
N TRP A 294 7.81 -0.68 -5.47
CA TRP A 294 8.56 0.57 -5.31
C TRP A 294 8.91 1.20 -6.66
N GLY A 295 9.53 2.37 -6.62
CA GLY A 295 10.14 3.05 -7.78
C GLY A 295 10.90 4.29 -7.34
N CYS A 296 11.08 5.25 -8.27
CA CYS A 296 11.81 6.50 -8.03
C CYS A 296 11.08 7.73 -8.62
N MET A 297 11.51 8.92 -8.22
CA MET A 297 11.26 10.16 -8.96
C MET A 297 12.08 10.18 -10.26
N VAL A 298 11.48 10.70 -11.35
CA VAL A 298 12.10 10.79 -12.67
C VAL A 298 11.76 12.11 -13.37
N ILE A 299 12.60 12.50 -14.33
CA ILE A 299 12.42 13.67 -15.19
C ILE A 299 12.11 13.20 -16.62
N ALA A 300 10.94 13.57 -17.15
CA ALA A 300 10.57 13.38 -18.55
C ALA A 300 10.76 14.69 -19.34
N TYR A 301 11.32 14.63 -20.54
CA TYR A 301 11.48 15.82 -21.39
C TYR A 301 11.18 15.58 -22.87
N LYS A 302 10.73 16.63 -23.57
CA LYS A 302 10.39 16.58 -25.01
C LYS A 302 11.64 16.80 -25.88
N LYS A 303 12.20 15.70 -26.41
CA LYS A 303 13.35 15.69 -27.34
C LYS A 303 13.20 16.58 -28.58
N SER A 304 11.97 16.86 -29.02
CA SER A 304 11.72 17.80 -30.13
C SER A 304 11.81 19.28 -29.72
N LYS A 305 11.48 19.63 -28.47
CA LYS A 305 11.66 20.99 -27.94
C LYS A 305 13.14 21.27 -27.71
N PHE A 306 13.83 20.35 -27.01
CA PHE A 306 15.24 20.49 -26.67
C PHE A 306 16.12 20.68 -27.91
N ARG A 307 15.98 19.81 -28.93
CA ARG A 307 16.69 19.98 -30.21
C ARG A 307 16.34 21.27 -30.95
N LYS A 308 15.08 21.73 -30.92
CA LYS A 308 14.68 22.99 -31.57
C LYS A 308 15.33 24.22 -30.90
N HIS A 309 15.55 24.17 -29.59
CA HIS A 309 16.11 25.26 -28.80
C HIS A 309 17.61 25.08 -28.50
N ASN A 310 18.29 24.17 -29.22
CA ASN A 310 19.71 23.83 -29.05
C ASN A 310 20.11 23.45 -27.60
N LEU A 311 19.18 22.90 -26.83
CA LEU A 311 19.43 22.45 -25.46
C LEU A 311 20.01 21.04 -25.47
N ALA A 312 21.10 20.83 -24.72
CA ALA A 312 21.64 19.51 -24.42
C ALA A 312 20.57 18.62 -23.74
N PRO A 313 20.65 17.28 -23.83
CA PRO A 313 19.79 16.36 -23.08
C PRO A 313 19.66 16.72 -21.59
N VAL A 314 18.57 16.28 -20.94
CA VAL A 314 18.49 16.25 -19.46
C VAL A 314 19.19 14.99 -18.97
N GLU A 315 20.05 15.15 -17.97
CA GLU A 315 20.79 14.09 -17.30
C GLU A 315 20.70 14.16 -15.77
N ASP A 316 20.53 15.35 -15.18
CA ASP A 316 20.53 15.54 -13.72
C ASP A 316 19.64 16.70 -13.24
N TRP A 317 19.45 16.85 -11.92
CA TRP A 317 18.59 17.90 -11.34
C TRP A 317 19.00 19.32 -11.76
N ALA A 318 20.29 19.59 -11.89
CA ALA A 318 20.83 20.89 -12.31
C ALA A 318 20.26 21.39 -13.65
N ASP A 319 19.81 20.48 -14.52
CA ASP A 319 19.22 20.83 -15.80
C ASP A 319 17.85 21.52 -15.68
N LEU A 320 17.19 21.43 -14.53
CA LEU A 320 15.93 22.12 -14.26
C LEU A 320 16.13 23.64 -14.06
N TRP A 321 17.32 24.07 -13.61
CA TRP A 321 17.70 25.47 -13.39
C TRP A 321 18.18 26.20 -14.66
N ARG A 322 18.13 25.55 -15.83
CA ARG A 322 18.47 26.17 -17.13
C ARG A 322 17.43 27.25 -17.50
N PRO A 323 17.81 28.52 -17.73
CA PRO A 323 16.87 29.64 -17.84
C PRO A 323 15.85 29.51 -18.99
N GLU A 324 16.17 28.75 -20.03
CA GLU A 324 15.28 28.47 -21.17
C GLU A 324 14.06 27.62 -20.78
N LEU A 325 14.10 26.99 -19.60
CA LEU A 325 12.97 26.25 -19.03
C LEU A 325 12.02 27.12 -18.17
N GLY A 326 12.18 28.45 -18.16
CA GLY A 326 11.28 29.38 -17.47
C GLY A 326 9.80 29.16 -17.81
N GLY A 327 8.99 28.76 -16.81
CA GLY A 327 7.60 28.34 -17.01
C GLY A 327 7.40 27.14 -17.96
N ARG A 328 8.40 26.24 -18.09
CA ARG A 328 8.37 25.05 -18.99
C ARG A 328 8.45 23.71 -18.25
N ILE A 329 8.43 23.70 -16.91
CA ILE A 329 8.38 22.48 -16.10
C ILE A 329 6.97 22.31 -15.52
N ALA A 330 6.46 21.08 -15.41
CA ALA A 330 5.39 20.71 -14.49
C ALA A 330 5.92 19.71 -13.46
N MET A 331 5.56 19.84 -12.19
CA MET A 331 6.09 19.00 -11.11
C MET A 331 4.98 18.49 -10.19
N VAL A 332 5.23 17.41 -9.45
CA VAL A 332 4.37 16.96 -8.35
C VAL A 332 4.30 18.02 -7.23
N ASP A 333 3.11 18.22 -6.67
CA ASP A 333 2.83 19.15 -5.56
C ASP A 333 3.11 18.47 -4.21
N SER A 334 4.37 18.09 -3.99
CA SER A 334 4.83 17.40 -2.78
C SER A 334 6.02 18.13 -2.16
N PRO A 335 5.88 18.75 -0.96
CA PRO A 335 6.94 19.48 -0.28
C PRO A 335 8.25 18.70 -0.11
N ARG A 336 8.19 17.39 0.13
CA ARG A 336 9.38 16.54 0.24
C ARG A 336 10.12 16.39 -1.08
N GLU A 337 9.38 16.25 -2.18
CA GLU A 337 9.96 16.07 -3.51
C GLU A 337 10.50 17.38 -4.08
N VAL A 338 9.79 18.49 -3.86
CA VAL A 338 10.17 19.82 -4.36
C VAL A 338 11.40 20.34 -3.63
N VAL A 339 11.40 20.38 -2.28
CA VAL A 339 12.60 20.78 -1.52
C VAL A 339 13.72 19.76 -1.71
N GLY A 340 13.41 18.46 -1.75
CA GLY A 340 14.41 17.42 -1.98
C GLY A 340 15.12 17.49 -3.33
N ALA A 341 14.44 17.93 -4.40
CA ALA A 341 15.08 18.20 -5.69
C ALA A 341 16.04 19.41 -5.61
N VAL A 342 15.72 20.44 -4.81
CA VAL A 342 16.63 21.56 -4.51
C VAL A 342 17.85 21.06 -3.74
N LEU A 343 17.64 20.20 -2.73
CA LEU A 343 18.73 19.61 -1.95
C LEU A 343 19.68 18.77 -2.81
N LYS A 344 19.15 17.88 -3.68
CA LYS A 344 20.00 17.12 -4.61
C LYS A 344 20.72 18.00 -5.64
N TYR A 345 20.09 19.06 -6.13
CA TYR A 345 20.76 20.08 -6.95
C TYR A 345 21.94 20.74 -6.20
N MET A 346 21.79 20.97 -4.89
CA MET A 346 22.83 21.47 -4.00
C MET A 346 23.75 20.36 -3.44
N GLY A 347 23.71 19.14 -3.97
CA GLY A 347 24.57 18.01 -3.56
C GLY A 347 24.18 17.31 -2.25
N ALA A 348 23.08 17.70 -1.60
CA ALA A 348 22.62 17.20 -0.32
C ALA A 348 21.61 16.02 -0.42
N SER A 349 21.37 15.37 0.72
CA SER A 349 20.42 14.26 0.87
C SER A 349 18.95 14.71 0.91
N TYR A 350 18.01 13.84 0.50
CA TYR A 350 16.58 14.03 0.80
C TYR A 350 16.25 14.00 2.31
N ASN A 351 17.13 13.43 3.13
CA ASN A 351 16.92 13.12 4.54
C ASN A 351 17.90 13.87 5.46
N ILE A 352 18.32 15.08 5.09
CA ILE A 352 19.08 15.96 5.98
C ILE A 352 18.32 16.24 7.29
N ASN A 353 19.08 16.36 8.39
CA ASN A 353 18.55 16.58 9.74
C ASN A 353 18.83 17.99 10.29
N ASP A 354 19.70 18.76 9.62
CA ASP A 354 19.92 20.20 9.87
C ASP A 354 20.33 20.87 8.55
N ILE A 355 19.57 21.88 8.09
CA ILE A 355 19.83 22.57 6.82
C ILE A 355 21.11 23.42 6.90
N ASN A 356 21.40 24.03 8.05
CA ASN A 356 22.50 24.99 8.19
C ASN A 356 23.85 24.30 8.40
N LEU A 357 23.85 23.05 8.86
CA LEU A 357 25.05 22.23 9.01
C LEU A 357 25.32 21.29 7.83
N GLN A 358 24.30 20.96 7.02
CA GLN A 358 24.39 19.90 5.99
C GLN A 358 24.16 20.40 4.56
N VAL A 359 24.01 21.71 4.35
CA VAL A 359 23.83 22.33 3.03
C VAL A 359 24.66 23.62 2.93
N ASP A 360 25.44 23.77 1.86
CA ASP A 360 26.25 24.96 1.62
C ASP A 360 25.39 26.23 1.50
N GLY A 361 25.69 27.23 2.32
CA GLY A 361 24.90 28.46 2.44
C GLY A 361 23.57 28.31 3.21
N GLY A 362 23.31 27.12 3.77
CA GLY A 362 22.21 26.85 4.70
C GLY A 362 20.81 27.17 4.19
N ARG A 363 19.92 27.54 5.13
CA ARG A 363 18.50 27.86 4.90
C ARG A 363 18.28 28.83 3.73
N ASP A 364 19.04 29.91 3.69
CA ASP A 364 18.86 31.01 2.74
C ASP A 364 19.26 30.61 1.31
N ALA A 365 20.30 29.78 1.17
CA ALA A 365 20.67 29.22 -0.12
C ALA A 365 19.64 28.20 -0.63
N VAL A 366 19.06 27.37 0.25
CA VAL A 366 17.94 26.49 -0.11
C VAL A 366 16.71 27.29 -0.52
N GLN A 367 16.35 28.36 0.22
CA GLN A 367 15.24 29.25 -0.16
C GLN A 367 15.47 29.85 -1.55
N LYS A 368 16.63 30.43 -1.80
CA LYS A 368 16.96 31.07 -3.09
C LYS A 368 16.89 30.09 -4.25
N ASN A 369 17.41 28.87 -4.09
CA ASN A 369 17.38 27.86 -5.15
C ASN A 369 15.97 27.27 -5.36
N LEU A 370 15.15 27.23 -4.31
CA LEU A 370 13.73 26.86 -4.36
C LEU A 370 12.87 27.93 -5.06
N GLU A 371 13.14 29.21 -4.84
CA GLU A 371 12.54 30.32 -5.60
C GLU A 371 12.94 30.30 -7.08
N LEU A 372 14.21 30.02 -7.39
CA LEU A 372 14.66 29.82 -8.76
C LEU A 372 13.89 28.65 -9.41
N LEU A 373 13.81 27.48 -8.77
CA LEU A 373 13.04 26.33 -9.28
C LEU A 373 11.56 26.67 -9.49
N ALA A 374 10.94 27.42 -8.58
CA ALA A 374 9.55 27.85 -8.70
C ALA A 374 9.30 28.72 -9.95
N ASN A 375 10.25 29.55 -10.38
CA ASN A 375 10.15 30.32 -11.62
C ASN A 375 10.27 29.45 -12.89
N GLN A 376 10.91 28.28 -12.79
CA GLN A 376 11.01 27.29 -13.87
C GLN A 376 9.71 26.46 -13.99
N VAL A 377 9.00 26.24 -12.88
CA VAL A 377 7.78 25.44 -12.79
C VAL A 377 6.53 26.27 -13.13
N ARG A 378 5.82 25.85 -14.18
CA ARG A 378 4.52 26.41 -14.59
C ARG A 378 3.37 26.02 -13.67
N LEU A 379 3.45 24.83 -13.08
CA LEU A 379 2.44 24.26 -12.19
C LEU A 379 3.00 23.11 -11.33
N PHE A 380 2.58 23.09 -10.08
CA PHE A 380 2.68 21.95 -9.18
C PHE A 380 1.29 21.29 -9.08
N ASP A 381 1.17 19.98 -9.37
CA ASP A 381 -0.09 19.22 -9.23
C ASP A 381 0.19 17.70 -9.08
N ASN A 382 -0.47 17.00 -8.15
CA ASN A 382 -0.24 15.57 -7.89
C ASN A 382 -1.05 14.58 -8.76
N THR A 383 -2.05 15.04 -9.51
CA THR A 383 -3.00 14.20 -10.28
C THR A 383 -2.95 14.46 -11.78
N HIS A 384 -2.50 15.66 -12.18
CA HIS A 384 -2.74 16.25 -13.49
C HIS A 384 -1.53 16.92 -14.13
N TYR A 385 -0.38 16.98 -13.47
CA TYR A 385 0.85 17.57 -14.03
C TYR A 385 1.20 17.02 -15.43
N LEU A 386 0.96 15.72 -15.65
CA LEU A 386 1.17 15.05 -16.93
C LEU A 386 0.17 15.45 -18.04
N LYS A 387 -0.95 16.12 -17.74
CA LYS A 387 -1.88 16.66 -18.77
C LYS A 387 -1.20 17.79 -19.55
N ALA A 388 -0.61 18.75 -18.84
CA ALA A 388 0.15 19.86 -19.45
C ALA A 388 1.36 19.35 -20.25
N PHE A 389 2.04 18.32 -19.73
CA PHE A 389 3.12 17.65 -20.46
C PHE A 389 2.63 16.88 -21.67
N GLY A 390 1.46 16.24 -21.61
CA GLY A 390 0.84 15.59 -22.78
C GLY A 390 0.65 16.59 -23.92
N VAL A 391 -0.16 17.62 -23.70
CA VAL A 391 -0.48 18.65 -24.72
C VAL A 391 0.73 19.47 -25.17
N GLY A 392 1.70 19.70 -24.29
CA GLY A 392 2.99 20.33 -24.62
C GLY A 392 3.15 21.80 -24.23
N ASP A 393 2.31 22.30 -23.32
CA ASP A 393 2.47 23.60 -22.65
C ASP A 393 3.82 23.69 -21.92
N VAL A 394 4.19 22.58 -21.28
CA VAL A 394 5.48 22.34 -20.63
C VAL A 394 6.35 21.40 -21.48
N TRP A 395 7.66 21.55 -21.37
CA TRP A 395 8.65 20.78 -22.10
C TRP A 395 9.27 19.67 -21.24
N VAL A 396 9.15 19.82 -19.92
CA VAL A 396 9.66 18.90 -18.88
C VAL A 396 8.53 18.56 -17.91
N ALA A 397 8.50 17.32 -17.42
CA ALA A 397 7.67 16.88 -16.31
C ALA A 397 8.53 16.16 -15.27
N VAL A 398 8.30 16.43 -13.99
CA VAL A 398 9.07 15.88 -12.86
C VAL A 398 8.09 15.20 -11.90
N GLY A 399 8.24 13.90 -11.67
CA GLY A 399 7.29 13.15 -10.85
C GLY A 399 7.60 11.65 -10.76
N TRP A 400 6.71 10.91 -10.11
CA TRP A 400 6.91 9.50 -9.80
C TRP A 400 6.93 8.63 -11.07
N SER A 401 7.87 7.67 -11.12
CA SER A 401 8.02 6.74 -12.24
C SER A 401 6.77 5.88 -12.48
N SER A 402 5.89 5.75 -11.49
CA SER A 402 4.57 5.12 -11.59
C SER A 402 3.67 5.75 -12.65
N ASP A 403 3.77 7.08 -12.80
CA ASP A 403 2.82 7.89 -13.58
C ASP A 403 3.48 8.33 -14.89
N VAL A 404 4.75 8.75 -14.79
CA VAL A 404 5.55 9.29 -15.88
C VAL A 404 5.79 8.23 -16.96
N ILE A 405 6.23 7.02 -16.59
CA ILE A 405 6.65 5.99 -17.54
C ILE A 405 5.47 5.47 -18.40
N PRO A 406 4.27 5.14 -17.84
CA PRO A 406 3.13 4.69 -18.64
C PRO A 406 2.55 5.74 -19.60
N VAL A 407 2.77 7.03 -19.34
CA VAL A 407 2.43 8.14 -20.25
C VAL A 407 3.51 8.29 -21.32
N ALA A 408 4.78 8.39 -20.92
CA ALA A 408 5.91 8.59 -21.84
C ALA A 408 6.04 7.49 -22.90
N LYS A 409 5.74 6.23 -22.57
CA LYS A 409 5.72 5.10 -23.52
C LYS A 409 4.74 5.24 -24.68
N ARG A 410 3.78 6.17 -24.58
CA ARG A 410 2.79 6.48 -25.63
C ARG A 410 3.23 7.66 -26.50
N MET A 411 4.44 8.20 -26.29
CA MET A 411 4.92 9.44 -26.91
C MET A 411 6.31 9.23 -27.54
N SER A 412 6.38 9.24 -28.88
CA SER A 412 7.64 8.99 -29.62
C SER A 412 8.70 10.09 -29.46
N ASN A 413 8.33 11.29 -29.02
CA ASN A 413 9.22 12.44 -28.88
C ASN A 413 9.68 12.72 -27.44
N VAL A 414 9.48 11.79 -26.51
CA VAL A 414 9.83 11.92 -25.09
C VAL A 414 11.04 11.05 -24.73
N ALA A 415 11.86 11.53 -23.80
CA ALA A 415 12.81 10.72 -23.03
C ALA A 415 12.51 10.86 -21.53
N VAL A 416 12.87 9.86 -20.73
CA VAL A 416 12.68 9.82 -19.27
C VAL A 416 13.98 9.42 -18.61
N VAL A 417 14.50 10.23 -17.70
CA VAL A 417 15.73 9.94 -16.96
C VAL A 417 15.48 9.87 -15.45
N VAL A 418 16.16 8.94 -14.78
CA VAL A 418 16.48 9.12 -13.37
C VAL A 418 17.74 10.00 -13.29
N PRO A 419 17.75 11.10 -12.51
CA PRO A 419 18.89 12.01 -12.37
C PRO A 419 20.19 11.31 -11.94
N LYS A 420 21.32 11.67 -12.55
CA LYS A 420 22.63 11.04 -12.27
C LYS A 420 23.04 11.14 -10.80
N SER A 421 22.78 12.26 -10.12
CA SER A 421 23.06 12.45 -8.67
C SER A 421 22.13 11.66 -7.73
N GLY A 422 21.15 10.93 -8.27
CA GLY A 422 20.19 10.13 -7.51
C GLY A 422 18.87 10.85 -7.23
N ALA A 423 17.85 10.10 -6.86
CA ALA A 423 16.48 10.57 -6.68
C ALA A 423 15.82 9.96 -5.45
N SER A 424 14.69 10.50 -5.02
CA SER A 424 13.86 9.86 -4.00
C SER A 424 13.31 8.54 -4.52
N LEU A 425 13.30 7.53 -3.64
CA LEU A 425 12.59 6.27 -3.83
C LEU A 425 11.23 6.37 -3.14
N TRP A 426 10.21 5.81 -3.80
CA TRP A 426 8.85 5.70 -3.28
C TRP A 426 8.45 4.22 -3.17
N ALA A 427 7.62 3.89 -2.18
CA ALA A 427 7.10 2.54 -1.95
C ALA A 427 5.58 2.53 -1.74
N ASP A 428 4.91 1.57 -2.40
CA ASP A 428 3.56 1.15 -2.04
C ASP A 428 3.63 -0.03 -1.07
N LEU A 429 2.93 0.11 0.06
CA LEU A 429 2.97 -0.81 1.18
C LEU A 429 1.57 -1.35 1.49
N TRP A 430 1.48 -2.62 1.91
CA TRP A 430 0.29 -3.21 2.51
C TRP A 430 0.29 -2.96 4.02
N ALA A 431 -0.61 -2.10 4.51
CA ALA A 431 -0.80 -1.87 5.95
C ALA A 431 -2.10 -2.53 6.46
N ILE A 432 -2.17 -2.81 7.77
CA ILE A 432 -3.35 -3.39 8.43
C ILE A 432 -4.13 -2.26 9.13
N PRO A 433 -5.41 -2.00 8.79
CA PRO A 433 -6.21 -0.98 9.49
C PRO A 433 -6.45 -1.31 10.97
N ALA A 434 -6.34 -0.33 11.87
CA ALA A 434 -6.58 -0.48 13.32
C ALA A 434 -8.08 -0.56 13.68
N ALA A 435 -8.82 -1.43 13.02
CA ALA A 435 -10.28 -1.58 13.14
C ALA A 435 -10.76 -1.91 14.57
N SER A 436 -9.89 -2.49 15.39
CA SER A 436 -10.12 -2.77 16.81
C SER A 436 -10.25 -1.52 17.69
N ARG A 437 -9.77 -0.35 17.22
CA ARG A 437 -9.93 0.94 17.91
C ARG A 437 -11.29 1.62 17.64
N LEU A 438 -12.22 0.96 16.95
CA LEU A 438 -13.55 1.50 16.65
C LEU A 438 -14.64 0.70 17.38
N GLU A 439 -15.49 1.40 18.13
CA GLU A 439 -16.60 0.83 18.91
C GLU A 439 -17.78 0.38 18.02
N THR A 440 -17.57 -0.65 17.20
CA THR A 440 -18.61 -1.11 16.26
C THR A 440 -18.54 -2.59 15.91
N ASN A 441 -19.58 -3.32 16.33
CA ASN A 441 -19.85 -4.70 15.91
C ASN A 441 -20.16 -4.83 14.40
N ARG A 442 -20.36 -3.71 13.67
CA ARG A 442 -20.77 -3.70 12.25
C ARG A 442 -19.63 -4.02 11.28
N ILE A 443 -18.38 -4.03 11.75
CA ILE A 443 -17.23 -4.34 10.89
C ILE A 443 -17.17 -5.85 10.62
N GLY A 444 -17.40 -6.68 11.64
CA GLY A 444 -17.48 -8.15 11.54
C GLY A 444 -16.11 -8.82 11.29
N GLY A 445 -15.75 -9.82 12.10
CA GLY A 445 -14.44 -10.50 12.02
C GLY A 445 -13.28 -9.63 12.51
N ARG A 446 -13.05 -8.48 11.88
CA ARG A 446 -12.00 -7.48 12.17
C ARG A 446 -11.88 -7.04 13.64
N VAL A 447 -12.97 -7.12 14.41
CA VAL A 447 -12.99 -6.87 15.86
C VAL A 447 -12.08 -7.87 16.62
N ARG A 448 -11.83 -9.05 16.03
CA ARG A 448 -10.93 -10.09 16.52
C ARG A 448 -9.57 -10.10 15.82
N GLY A 449 -9.22 -9.03 15.10
CA GLY A 449 -7.99 -8.92 14.32
C GLY A 449 -8.14 -9.27 12.83
N PRO A 450 -7.03 -9.35 12.08
CA PRO A 450 -7.04 -9.62 10.65
C PRO A 450 -7.40 -11.05 10.26
N SER A 451 -7.83 -11.22 9.01
CA SER A 451 -7.78 -12.50 8.33
C SER A 451 -6.41 -13.17 8.49
N PRO A 452 -6.33 -14.47 8.83
CA PRO A 452 -5.03 -15.17 8.93
C PRO A 452 -4.31 -15.29 7.57
N LEU A 453 -4.98 -14.97 6.46
CA LEU A 453 -4.42 -15.08 5.11
C LEU A 453 -3.56 -13.85 4.71
N ILE A 454 -3.41 -12.84 5.58
CA ILE A 454 -2.63 -11.62 5.25
C ILE A 454 -1.16 -11.93 4.93
N HIS A 455 -0.52 -12.84 5.67
CA HIS A 455 0.86 -13.24 5.42
C HIS A 455 0.96 -14.06 4.13
N GLN A 456 -0.01 -14.93 3.84
CA GLN A 456 -0.07 -15.72 2.61
C GLN A 456 -0.27 -14.86 1.36
N TRP A 457 -1.05 -13.78 1.45
CA TRP A 457 -1.16 -12.79 0.36
C TRP A 457 0.15 -12.00 0.19
N THR A 458 0.80 -11.64 1.29
CA THR A 458 2.09 -10.91 1.27
C THR A 458 3.20 -11.75 0.64
N GLU A 459 3.36 -12.99 1.11
CA GLU A 459 4.22 -14.03 0.55
C GLU A 459 3.95 -14.22 -0.94
N PHE A 460 2.69 -14.47 -1.30
CA PHE A 460 2.28 -14.63 -2.69
C PHE A 460 2.67 -13.44 -3.57
N CYS A 461 2.54 -12.19 -3.10
CA CYS A 461 2.95 -10.99 -3.84
C CYS A 461 4.49 -10.87 -4.02
N LEU A 462 5.28 -11.41 -3.08
CA LEU A 462 6.73 -11.28 -3.06
C LEU A 462 7.47 -12.43 -3.78
N GLN A 463 6.78 -13.53 -4.09
CA GLN A 463 7.30 -14.63 -4.92
C GLN A 463 7.99 -14.14 -6.20
N ALA A 464 9.14 -14.71 -6.56
CA ALA A 464 9.90 -14.32 -7.75
C ALA A 464 9.10 -14.35 -9.07
N ALA A 465 8.10 -15.24 -9.20
CA ALA A 465 7.18 -15.26 -10.35
C ALA A 465 6.37 -13.96 -10.50
N ARG A 466 6.09 -13.25 -9.40
CA ARG A 466 5.42 -11.94 -9.39
C ARG A 466 6.32 -10.78 -9.79
N ALA A 467 7.64 -10.99 -9.93
CA ALA A 467 8.51 -10.00 -10.56
C ALA A 467 8.22 -9.84 -12.07
N ALA A 468 7.60 -10.83 -12.72
CA ALA A 468 7.44 -10.84 -14.18
C ALA A 468 6.58 -9.68 -14.74
N PRO A 469 5.41 -9.30 -14.19
CA PRO A 469 4.63 -8.16 -14.69
C PRO A 469 5.35 -6.80 -14.59
N PHE A 470 6.28 -6.63 -13.63
CA PHE A 470 7.15 -5.46 -13.55
C PHE A 470 8.22 -5.50 -14.65
N LYS A 471 8.96 -6.62 -14.80
CA LYS A 471 9.98 -6.81 -15.85
C LYS A 471 9.41 -6.75 -17.27
N GLN A 472 8.14 -7.16 -17.44
CA GLN A 472 7.38 -7.03 -18.69
C GLN A 472 6.74 -5.64 -18.85
N GLU A 473 6.77 -4.81 -17.81
CA GLU A 473 6.27 -3.43 -17.75
C GLU A 473 4.75 -3.28 -17.93
N VAL A 474 4.02 -4.33 -17.54
CA VAL A 474 2.54 -4.42 -17.55
C VAL A 474 1.94 -3.59 -16.41
N ILE A 475 2.65 -3.51 -15.28
CA ILE A 475 2.37 -2.58 -14.18
C ILE A 475 3.56 -1.62 -14.01
N PRO A 476 3.31 -0.37 -13.56
CA PRO A 476 4.38 0.56 -13.19
C PRO A 476 5.17 0.06 -11.97
N GLY A 477 6.38 0.60 -11.77
CA GLY A 477 7.27 0.34 -10.65
C GLY A 477 8.00 -1.01 -10.73
N ALA A 478 8.52 -1.47 -9.59
CA ALA A 478 9.33 -2.68 -9.47
C ALA A 478 8.95 -3.54 -8.26
N SER A 479 9.28 -4.83 -8.34
CA SER A 479 9.18 -5.79 -7.24
C SER A 479 10.12 -5.39 -6.08
N PRO A 480 9.72 -5.49 -4.80
CA PRO A 480 10.60 -5.20 -3.66
C PRO A 480 11.92 -5.97 -3.67
N SER A 481 11.91 -7.22 -4.15
CA SER A 481 13.10 -8.06 -4.35
C SER A 481 14.07 -7.58 -5.44
N ALA A 482 13.67 -6.61 -6.28
CA ALA A 482 14.53 -6.04 -7.31
C ALA A 482 15.44 -4.91 -6.81
N LEU A 483 15.34 -4.54 -5.52
CA LEU A 483 16.15 -3.49 -4.88
C LEU A 483 17.62 -3.91 -4.67
N GLU A 484 17.87 -5.19 -4.39
CA GLU A 484 19.23 -5.76 -4.26
C GLU A 484 19.72 -6.48 -5.52
N SER A 485 18.87 -6.67 -6.54
CA SER A 485 19.24 -7.42 -7.75
C SER A 485 20.08 -6.57 -8.71
N ALA A 486 21.38 -6.44 -8.43
CA ALA A 486 22.34 -5.60 -9.15
C ALA A 486 22.52 -5.96 -10.65
N SER A 487 22.01 -7.11 -11.11
CA SER A 487 22.12 -7.60 -12.48
C SER A 487 20.76 -8.03 -13.05
N VAL A 488 20.08 -7.11 -13.74
CA VAL A 488 18.96 -7.45 -14.63
C VAL A 488 19.36 -7.19 -16.08
N GLU A 489 20.12 -8.14 -16.64
CA GLU A 489 20.07 -8.33 -18.09
C GLU A 489 18.63 -8.71 -18.46
N VAL A 490 17.89 -7.78 -19.05
CA VAL A 490 16.56 -8.05 -19.59
C VAL A 490 16.75 -8.85 -20.89
N PRO A 491 16.31 -10.12 -20.99
CA PRO A 491 16.50 -10.89 -22.21
C PRO A 491 15.85 -10.18 -23.40
N ASN A 492 16.60 -9.99 -24.49
CA ASN A 492 16.16 -9.21 -25.66
C ASN A 492 14.80 -9.67 -26.24
N GLU A 493 14.44 -10.94 -26.05
CA GLU A 493 13.10 -11.49 -26.32
C GLU A 493 11.95 -10.65 -25.73
N LEU A 494 12.08 -10.18 -24.47
CA LEU A 494 11.03 -9.43 -23.76
C LEU A 494 10.85 -7.97 -24.24
N LEU A 495 11.72 -7.52 -25.15
CA LEU A 495 11.76 -6.16 -25.70
C LEU A 495 11.32 -6.11 -27.18
N LYS A 496 11.22 -7.26 -27.87
CA LYS A 496 10.77 -7.33 -29.27
C LYS A 496 9.38 -6.71 -29.43
N GLY A 497 9.25 -5.76 -30.35
CA GLY A 497 7.97 -5.13 -30.72
C GLY A 497 7.44 -4.04 -29.78
N LYS A 498 8.10 -3.73 -28.67
CA LYS A 498 7.69 -2.62 -27.78
C LYS A 498 8.18 -1.27 -28.30
N PRO A 499 7.42 -0.16 -28.12
CA PRO A 499 7.95 1.19 -28.30
C PRO A 499 9.12 1.42 -27.34
N LYS A 500 10.34 1.52 -27.88
CA LYS A 500 11.54 1.75 -27.07
C LYS A 500 11.52 3.17 -26.52
N LEU A 501 11.06 3.31 -25.27
CA LEU A 501 11.21 4.55 -24.50
C LEU A 501 12.70 4.88 -24.41
N ASP A 502 13.02 6.15 -24.61
CA ASP A 502 14.38 6.66 -24.50
C ASP A 502 14.65 6.98 -23.03
N THR A 503 15.45 6.15 -22.37
CA THR A 503 15.61 6.18 -20.91
C THR A 503 16.90 5.51 -20.44
N ASN A 504 17.42 5.96 -19.30
CA ASN A 504 18.50 5.29 -18.57
C ASN A 504 17.98 4.25 -17.55
N LEU A 505 16.67 4.11 -17.33
CA LEU A 505 16.13 3.11 -16.41
C LEU A 505 16.09 1.71 -17.03
N ILE A 506 16.55 0.71 -16.27
CA ILE A 506 16.54 -0.71 -16.65
C ILE A 506 15.24 -1.34 -16.15
N ALA A 507 14.32 -1.67 -17.05
CA ALA A 507 12.98 -2.19 -16.72
C ALA A 507 12.20 -1.34 -15.68
N GLY A 508 12.39 -0.02 -15.70
CA GLY A 508 11.76 0.92 -14.76
C GLY A 508 12.50 1.14 -13.44
N ILE A 509 13.68 0.56 -13.28
CA ILE A 509 14.56 0.67 -12.09
C ILE A 509 15.78 1.55 -12.44
N PRO A 510 16.30 2.40 -11.52
CA PRO A 510 17.58 3.08 -11.71
C PRO A 510 18.74 2.09 -11.95
N PRO A 511 19.73 2.44 -12.81
CA PRO A 511 21.01 1.72 -12.87
C PRO A 511 21.67 1.58 -11.50
N PRO A 512 22.45 0.51 -11.21
CA PRO A 512 22.99 0.27 -9.87
C PRO A 512 23.80 1.42 -9.27
N ASP A 513 24.55 2.18 -10.08
CA ASP A 513 25.33 3.33 -9.60
C ASP A 513 24.42 4.50 -9.19
N ILE A 514 23.37 4.78 -9.96
CA ILE A 514 22.37 5.81 -9.63
C ILE A 514 21.52 5.35 -8.43
N LEU A 515 21.15 4.06 -8.38
CA LEU A 515 20.38 3.47 -7.28
C LEU A 515 21.11 3.63 -5.94
N ALA A 516 22.44 3.48 -5.92
CA ALA A 516 23.26 3.71 -4.73
C ALA A 516 23.30 5.19 -4.25
N ARG A 517 22.78 6.12 -5.05
CA ARG A 517 22.61 7.55 -4.70
C ARG A 517 21.14 7.95 -4.49
N CYS A 518 20.21 7.00 -4.69
CA CYS A 518 18.79 7.17 -4.45
C CYS A 518 18.42 6.83 -3.00
N GLU A 519 17.41 7.50 -2.45
CA GLU A 519 17.09 7.47 -1.02
C GLU A 519 15.58 7.31 -0.81
N PHE A 520 15.15 6.34 0.01
CA PHE A 520 13.76 6.35 0.49
C PHE A 520 13.53 7.56 1.41
N LEU A 521 12.36 8.18 1.32
CA LEU A 521 12.05 9.35 2.14
C LEU A 521 11.85 8.95 3.61
N GLU A 522 12.68 9.48 4.50
CA GLU A 522 12.58 9.24 5.94
C GLU A 522 11.65 10.26 6.64
N PRO A 523 11.07 9.94 7.81
CA PRO A 523 10.17 10.87 8.52
C PRO A 523 10.93 12.09 9.08
N LEU A 524 10.66 13.30 8.56
CA LEU A 524 11.29 14.56 9.02
C LEU A 524 11.05 14.83 10.50
N SER A 525 12.12 15.14 11.25
CA SER A 525 12.03 15.63 12.63
C SER A 525 11.14 16.88 12.74
N ASP A 526 10.61 17.16 13.92
CA ASP A 526 9.64 18.25 14.11
C ASP A 526 10.24 19.64 13.80
N SER A 527 11.55 19.82 14.03
CA SER A 527 12.31 20.99 13.59
C SER A 527 12.43 21.07 12.07
N MET A 528 12.87 20.00 11.41
CA MET A 528 12.97 19.94 9.95
C MET A 528 11.60 20.11 9.27
N LEU A 529 10.52 19.67 9.90
CA LEU A 529 9.16 19.89 9.41
C LEU A 529 8.78 21.39 9.43
N ALA A 530 9.14 22.12 10.48
CA ALA A 530 8.94 23.57 10.56
C ALA A 530 9.79 24.33 9.52
N GLU A 531 11.03 23.89 9.28
CA GLU A 531 11.88 24.44 8.22
C GLU A 531 11.30 24.22 6.82
N TYR A 532 10.84 23.00 6.51
CA TYR A 532 10.15 22.70 5.25
C TYR A 532 8.84 23.50 5.10
N GLN A 533 8.07 23.70 6.17
CA GLN A 533 6.88 24.55 6.14
C GLN A 533 7.23 26.01 5.79
N TRP A 534 8.27 26.56 6.41
CA TRP A 534 8.73 27.92 6.13
C TRP A 534 9.23 28.07 4.69
N LEU A 535 10.07 27.12 4.21
CA LEU A 535 10.60 27.10 2.84
C LEU A 535 9.50 27.05 1.77
N ILE A 536 8.43 26.29 1.99
CA ILE A 536 7.28 26.26 1.07
C ILE A 536 6.43 27.54 1.18
N SER A 537 6.38 28.19 2.36
CA SER A 537 5.60 29.41 2.58
C SER A 537 6.21 30.65 1.91
N SER A 538 7.55 30.75 1.83
CA SER A 538 8.24 31.93 1.27
C SER A 538 8.07 32.10 -0.24
N ILE A 539 7.81 31.02 -0.99
CA ILE A 539 7.67 31.00 -2.45
C ILE A 539 6.52 31.92 -2.96
N LYS A 540 5.56 32.28 -2.10
CA LYS A 540 4.30 32.92 -2.51
C LYS A 540 4.35 34.45 -2.61
N LYS A 541 4.63 34.97 -3.82
CA LYS A 541 4.00 36.22 -4.30
C LYS A 541 4.01 36.45 -5.83
N SER A 542 3.78 35.41 -6.63
CA SER A 542 3.52 35.52 -8.08
C SER A 542 2.06 35.24 -8.43
N ASP A 543 1.49 36.03 -9.34
CA ASP A 543 0.04 36.27 -9.43
C ASP A 543 -0.77 35.20 -10.22
N HIS A 544 -0.25 33.98 -10.34
CA HIS A 544 -0.82 32.91 -11.16
C HIS A 544 -0.91 31.59 -10.39
N GLY A 545 -2.01 31.40 -9.63
CA GLY A 545 -2.53 30.08 -9.24
C GLY A 545 -1.77 29.28 -8.17
N LEU A 546 -0.72 29.83 -7.55
CA LEU A 546 0.14 29.07 -6.63
C LEU A 546 -0.59 28.50 -5.38
N ILE A 547 -0.52 27.17 -5.23
CA ILE A 547 -0.42 26.41 -3.95
C ILE A 547 -1.44 26.84 -2.86
N TYR A 548 -2.73 27.00 -3.17
CA TYR A 548 -3.74 27.33 -2.12
C TYR A 548 -4.14 26.13 -1.25
N LYS A 549 -3.98 24.89 -1.74
CA LYS A 549 -4.54 23.68 -1.09
C LYS A 549 -3.64 23.01 -0.05
N ILE A 550 -2.31 22.96 -0.25
CA ILE A 550 -1.39 22.35 0.74
C ILE A 550 -1.57 22.98 2.12
N GLY A 551 -1.63 24.32 2.18
CA GLY A 551 -1.79 25.05 3.44
C GLY A 551 -3.00 24.58 4.26
N GLN A 552 -4.20 24.49 3.67
CA GLN A 552 -5.40 24.16 4.46
C GLN A 552 -5.46 22.69 4.89
N HIS A 553 -4.93 21.76 4.09
CA HIS A 553 -4.83 20.35 4.50
C HIS A 553 -3.74 20.11 5.54
N PHE A 554 -2.65 20.89 5.56
CA PHE A 554 -1.64 20.80 6.63
C PHE A 554 -2.09 21.50 7.92
N LEU A 555 -2.63 22.73 7.83
CA LEU A 555 -3.01 23.52 9.00
C LEU A 555 -4.16 22.88 9.80
N SER A 556 -5.27 22.52 9.16
CA SER A 556 -6.44 21.96 9.88
C SER A 556 -6.13 20.62 10.58
N PHE A 557 -5.29 19.81 9.94
CA PHE A 557 -4.84 18.50 10.44
C PHE A 557 -3.91 18.65 11.65
N ILE A 558 -2.95 19.59 11.61
CA ILE A 558 -2.00 19.84 12.71
C ILE A 558 -2.64 20.64 13.86
N GLN A 559 -3.52 21.61 13.59
CA GLN A 559 -4.28 22.30 14.65
C GLN A 559 -5.10 21.32 15.50
N THR A 560 -5.72 20.33 14.85
CA THR A 560 -6.44 19.24 15.54
C THR A 560 -5.51 18.37 16.40
N LEU A 561 -4.25 18.19 16.00
CA LEU A 561 -3.25 17.40 16.74
C LEU A 561 -2.71 18.18 17.97
N GLY A 562 -2.35 19.45 17.79
CA GLY A 562 -1.82 20.32 18.86
C GLY A 562 -2.84 20.63 19.96
N LEU A 563 -4.13 20.68 19.63
CA LEU A 563 -5.22 20.79 20.61
C LEU A 563 -5.38 19.50 21.44
N LYS A 564 -5.35 18.32 20.82
CA LYS A 564 -5.48 17.04 21.52
C LYS A 564 -4.29 16.74 22.45
N LEU A 565 -3.07 17.08 22.05
CA LEU A 565 -1.87 16.87 22.89
C LEU A 565 -1.84 17.76 24.15
N ASN A 566 -2.49 18.92 24.14
CA ASN A 566 -2.64 19.77 25.33
C ASN A 566 -3.79 19.31 26.25
N LEU A 567 -4.84 18.69 25.70
CA LEU A 567 -5.98 18.17 26.48
C LEU A 567 -5.64 16.88 27.26
N ASN A 568 -4.66 16.09 26.82
CA ASN A 568 -4.16 14.91 27.56
C ASN A 568 -3.01 15.24 28.55
N LYS A 569 -2.82 16.51 28.93
CA LYS A 569 -1.80 16.97 29.88
C LYS A 569 -2.37 17.81 31.05
N ARG A 570 -3.62 17.56 31.42
CA ARG A 570 -4.29 18.09 32.62
C ARG A 570 -5.18 17.03 33.25
#